data_AF-A0A1H5MLR4-F1
#
_entry.id   AF-A0A1H5MLR4-F1
#
_cell.length_a   1.000
_cell.length_b   1.000
_cell.length_c   1.000
_cell.angle_alpha   90.00
_cell.angle_beta   90.00
_cell.angle_gamma   90.00
#
_symmetry.space_group_name_H-M   'P 1'
#
loop_
_entity.id
_entity.type
_entity.pdbx_description
1 polymer ?
#
loop_
_entity_poly.entity_id
_entity_poly.type
_entity_poly.pdbx_seq_one_letter_code
_entity_poly.pdbx_strand_id
1 'polypeptide(L)'
;MLSASARSRRTTARRTRSPFDLVGPVGLGGLGLLHAAWALGWRWPGGSDEAWAERIGGSTEMPTKAETWTMAVVLAGAAGVVAASTSSALRPPLLRRGVRLAAWGGSAVLIGRALYFLPQDLTGEPGVFNKLDLAVYAPLSATLGICIANGLRRSAHEVATASHAA
;
A
#
# COMPACT_ATOMS: atom_id res chain seq x y z
N MET A 1 3.68 26.62 49.82
CA MET A 1 3.01 27.43 48.78
C MET A 1 3.99 27.72 47.66
N LEU A 2 3.54 27.66 46.41
CA LEU A 2 4.28 27.93 45.14
C LEU A 2 5.25 26.86 44.62
N SER A 3 4.72 25.82 43.97
CA SER A 3 5.24 25.39 42.66
C SER A 3 4.23 24.49 41.92
N ALA A 4 3.10 25.08 41.55
CA ALA A 4 2.06 24.44 40.74
C ALA A 4 2.08 24.89 39.26
N SER A 5 3.08 25.69 38.86
CA SER A 5 3.02 26.48 37.63
C SER A 5 3.83 25.94 36.43
N ALA A 6 4.27 24.67 36.48
CA ALA A 6 4.97 24.01 35.36
C ALA A 6 4.09 22.99 34.63
N ARG A 7 2.77 23.05 34.83
CA ARG A 7 1.78 22.21 34.14
C ARG A 7 1.16 23.05 33.02
N SER A 8 1.07 22.49 31.82
CA SER A 8 0.25 23.00 30.70
C SER A 8 0.86 24.05 29.76
N ARG A 9 1.96 23.69 29.09
CA ARG A 9 2.13 24.03 27.66
C ARG A 9 2.62 22.80 26.88
N ARG A 10 1.91 21.67 27.02
CA ARG A 10 1.89 20.70 25.91
C ARG A 10 0.98 21.31 24.85
N THR A 11 1.54 22.26 24.10
CA THR A 11 1.04 22.57 22.76
C THR A 11 1.04 21.26 22.00
N THR A 12 -0.13 20.63 21.93
CA THR A 12 -0.44 19.54 21.00
C THR A 12 -0.29 20.09 19.61
N ALA A 13 0.96 20.20 19.15
CA ALA A 13 1.28 20.45 17.76
C ALA A 13 0.60 19.31 16.99
N ARG A 14 -0.48 19.66 16.30
CA ARG A 14 -1.24 18.74 15.46
C ARG A 14 -0.28 18.27 14.39
N ARG A 15 0.24 17.04 14.53
CA ARG A 15 1.20 16.46 13.58
C ARG A 15 0.57 16.53 12.18
N THR A 16 1.09 17.40 11.33
CA THR A 16 0.66 17.50 9.94
C THR A 16 1.12 16.22 9.26
N ARG A 17 0.18 15.35 8.90
CA ARG A 17 0.50 14.14 8.12
C ARG A 17 1.19 14.57 6.84
N SER A 18 2.32 13.94 6.52
CA SER A 18 2.96 14.17 5.23
C SER A 18 2.06 13.61 4.13
N PRO A 19 1.92 14.26 2.97
CA PRO A 19 1.14 13.72 1.85
C PRO A 19 1.60 12.29 1.48
N PHE A 20 2.89 11.99 1.62
CA PHE A 20 3.46 10.66 1.39
C PHE A 20 2.92 9.57 2.33
N ASP A 21 2.45 9.92 3.54
CA ASP A 21 1.85 8.94 4.46
C ASP A 21 0.47 8.47 3.99
N LEU A 22 -0.17 9.23 3.09
CA LEU A 22 -1.48 8.90 2.54
C LEU A 22 -1.38 8.10 1.24
N VAL A 23 -0.27 8.23 0.50
CA VAL A 23 -0.09 7.57 -0.81
C VAL A 23 -0.27 6.06 -0.71
N GLY A 24 0.36 5.41 0.28
CA GLY A 24 0.25 3.96 0.47
C GLY A 24 -1.20 3.49 0.71
N PRO A 25 -1.87 3.96 1.78
CA PRO A 25 -3.25 3.59 2.06
C PRO A 25 -4.24 3.96 0.95
N VAL A 26 -4.14 5.17 0.39
CA VAL A 26 -5.06 5.63 -0.66
C VAL A 26 -4.84 4.83 -1.95
N GLY A 27 -3.58 4.57 -2.32
CA GLY A 27 -3.27 3.75 -3.50
C GLY A 27 -3.79 2.32 -3.38
N LEU A 28 -3.55 1.66 -2.23
CA LEU A 28 -4.07 0.31 -1.97
C LEU A 28 -5.60 0.28 -1.92
N GLY A 29 -6.22 1.27 -1.28
CA GLY A 29 -7.68 1.39 -1.22
C GLY A 29 -8.29 1.61 -2.61
N GLY A 30 -7.68 2.46 -3.43
CA GLY A 30 -8.08 2.69 -4.82
C GLY A 30 -7.97 1.42 -5.68
N LEU A 31 -6.89 0.64 -5.53
CA LEU A 31 -6.75 -0.65 -6.20
C LEU A 31 -7.81 -1.66 -5.73
N GLY A 32 -8.16 -1.64 -4.44
CA GLY A 32 -9.26 -2.47 -3.91
C GLY A 32 -10.61 -2.12 -4.54
N LEU A 33 -10.91 -0.83 -4.67
CA LEU A 33 -12.13 -0.35 -5.36
C LEU A 33 -12.14 -0.73 -6.84
N LEU A 34 -10.99 -0.65 -7.52
CA LEU A 34 -10.85 -1.08 -8.90
C LEU A 34 -11.18 -2.58 -9.06
N HIS A 35 -10.66 -3.43 -8.17
CA HIS A 35 -11.01 -4.86 -8.16
C HIS A 35 -12.49 -5.11 -7.87
N ALA A 36 -13.09 -4.36 -6.94
CA ALA A 36 -14.54 -4.46 -6.70
C ALA A 36 -15.34 -4.09 -7.95
N ALA A 37 -14.95 -3.06 -8.68
CA ALA A 37 -15.59 -2.66 -9.93
C ALA A 37 -15.44 -3.74 -11.03
N TRP A 38 -14.27 -4.37 -11.14
CA TRP A 38 -14.08 -5.53 -12.02
C TRP A 38 -14.97 -6.72 -11.63
N ALA A 39 -15.09 -7.01 -10.34
CA ALA A 39 -15.98 -8.06 -9.83
C ALA A 39 -17.47 -7.75 -10.11
N LEU A 40 -17.83 -6.47 -10.25
CA LEU A 40 -19.16 -6.00 -10.67
C LEU A 40 -19.35 -5.99 -12.19
N GLY A 41 -18.34 -6.38 -12.96
CA GLY A 41 -18.40 -6.54 -14.41
C GLY A 41 -17.80 -5.40 -15.22
N TRP A 42 -17.18 -4.40 -14.60
CA TRP A 42 -16.47 -3.36 -15.34
C TRP A 42 -15.25 -3.94 -16.07
N ARG A 43 -15.09 -3.68 -17.37
CA ARG A 43 -14.01 -4.25 -18.21
C ARG A 43 -13.00 -3.21 -18.69
N TRP A 44 -12.65 -2.26 -17.83
CA TRP A 44 -11.52 -1.39 -18.11
C TRP A 44 -10.25 -2.00 -17.52
N PRO A 45 -9.11 -2.03 -18.22
CA PRO A 45 -8.89 -1.56 -19.60
C PRO A 45 -9.32 -2.61 -20.64
N GLY A 46 -9.87 -2.19 -21.78
CA GLY A 46 -10.10 -3.07 -22.94
C GLY A 46 -11.55 -3.19 -23.44
N GLY A 47 -12.53 -2.96 -22.58
CA GLY A 47 -13.96 -2.94 -22.94
C GLY A 47 -14.62 -4.31 -23.15
N SER A 48 -13.84 -5.38 -23.30
CA SER A 48 -14.31 -6.78 -23.35
C SER A 48 -13.59 -7.66 -22.33
N ASP A 49 -14.13 -8.85 -22.09
CA ASP A 49 -13.59 -9.84 -21.15
C ASP A 49 -12.19 -10.30 -21.57
N GLU A 50 -12.01 -10.63 -22.84
CA GLU A 50 -10.73 -11.10 -23.40
C GLU A 50 -9.68 -10.00 -23.35
N ALA A 51 -10.06 -8.79 -23.76
CA ALA A 51 -9.17 -7.64 -23.77
C ALA A 51 -8.72 -7.26 -22.35
N TRP A 52 -9.60 -7.41 -21.37
CA TRP A 52 -9.32 -7.18 -19.96
C TRP A 52 -8.40 -8.29 -19.40
N ALA A 53 -8.70 -9.56 -19.65
CA ALA A 53 -7.89 -10.68 -19.18
C ALA A 53 -6.46 -10.59 -19.72
N GLU A 54 -6.30 -10.26 -21.00
CA GLU A 54 -5.00 -10.10 -21.63
C GLU A 54 -4.20 -8.96 -20.97
N ARG A 55 -4.86 -7.83 -20.64
CA ARG A 55 -4.20 -6.64 -20.09
C ARG A 55 -3.93 -6.71 -18.59
N ILE A 56 -4.67 -7.52 -17.84
CA ILE A 56 -4.56 -7.64 -16.37
C ILE A 56 -3.81 -8.90 -15.96
N GLY A 57 -4.05 -10.03 -16.64
CA GLY A 57 -3.47 -11.33 -16.30
C GLY A 57 -2.43 -11.84 -17.29
N GLY A 58 -2.29 -11.21 -18.47
CA GLY A 58 -1.44 -11.75 -19.54
C GLY A 58 -1.96 -13.08 -20.11
N SER A 59 -3.23 -13.40 -19.88
CA SER A 59 -3.90 -14.61 -20.35
C SER A 59 -5.27 -14.25 -20.93
N THR A 60 -5.87 -15.17 -21.70
CA THR A 60 -7.27 -15.04 -22.12
C THR A 60 -8.26 -15.60 -21.08
N GLU A 61 -7.74 -16.21 -20.01
CA GLU A 61 -8.55 -16.81 -18.97
C GLU A 61 -8.98 -15.74 -17.95
N MET A 62 -10.29 -15.60 -17.82
CA MET A 62 -10.89 -14.69 -16.84
C MET A 62 -10.74 -15.25 -15.43
N PRO A 63 -10.11 -14.54 -14.47
CA PRO A 63 -10.29 -14.84 -13.06
C PRO A 63 -11.76 -14.88 -12.69
N THR A 64 -12.08 -15.78 -11.76
CA THR A 64 -13.41 -15.91 -11.21
C THR A 64 -13.79 -14.65 -10.42
N LYS A 65 -15.09 -14.36 -10.38
CA LYS A 65 -15.63 -13.23 -9.59
C LYS A 65 -15.23 -13.31 -8.10
N ALA A 66 -15.08 -14.52 -7.56
CA ALA A 66 -14.67 -14.75 -6.18
C ALA A 66 -13.20 -14.33 -5.95
N GLU A 67 -12.30 -14.63 -6.89
CA GLU A 67 -10.90 -14.23 -6.82
C GLU A 67 -10.77 -12.70 -6.90
N THR A 68 -11.53 -12.06 -7.79
CA THR A 68 -11.52 -10.60 -7.91
C THR A 68 -12.03 -9.90 -6.64
N TRP A 69 -13.11 -10.40 -6.04
CA TRP A 69 -13.59 -9.91 -4.73
C TRP A 69 -12.58 -10.15 -3.61
N THR A 70 -11.91 -11.30 -3.61
CA THR A 70 -10.88 -11.62 -2.62
C THR A 70 -9.76 -10.60 -2.68
N MET A 71 -9.27 -10.26 -3.87
CA MET A 71 -8.24 -9.22 -4.03
C MET A 71 -8.75 -7.84 -3.59
N ALA A 72 -10.00 -7.49 -3.87
CA ALA A 72 -10.60 -6.24 -3.39
C ALA A 72 -10.54 -6.12 -1.87
N VAL A 73 -10.94 -7.18 -1.16
CA VAL A 73 -10.94 -7.23 0.32
C VAL A 73 -9.51 -7.22 0.87
N VAL A 74 -8.59 -8.00 0.27
CA VAL A 74 -7.19 -8.05 0.68
C VAL A 74 -6.53 -6.67 0.54
N LEU A 75 -6.74 -5.98 -0.58
CA LEU A 75 -6.17 -4.66 -0.81
C LEU A 75 -6.76 -3.58 0.11
N ALA A 76 -8.07 -3.61 0.35
CA ALA A 76 -8.72 -2.73 1.31
C ALA A 76 -8.21 -2.98 2.74
N GLY A 77 -8.04 -4.24 3.12
CA GLY A 77 -7.44 -4.64 4.40
C GLY A 77 -5.99 -4.15 4.52
N ALA A 78 -5.19 -4.33 3.48
CA ALA A 78 -3.80 -3.86 3.43
C ALA A 78 -3.72 -2.32 3.55
N ALA A 79 -4.63 -1.57 2.92
CA ALA A 79 -4.73 -0.12 3.09
C ALA A 79 -4.97 0.25 4.57
N GLY A 80 -5.86 -0.46 5.26
CA GLY A 80 -6.11 -0.31 6.68
C GLY A 80 -4.88 -0.63 7.55
N VAL A 81 -4.19 -1.73 7.25
CA VAL A 81 -2.95 -2.13 7.95
C VAL A 81 -1.87 -1.06 7.80
N VAL A 82 -1.64 -0.55 6.60
CA VAL A 82 -0.65 0.51 6.35
C VAL A 82 -1.05 1.79 7.09
N ALA A 83 -2.32 2.22 7.02
CA ALA A 83 -2.79 3.40 7.72
C ALA A 83 -2.65 3.26 9.25
N ALA A 84 -2.91 2.08 9.79
CA ALA A 84 -2.77 1.80 11.21
C ALA A 84 -1.30 1.72 11.65
N SER A 85 -0.39 1.26 10.78
CA SER A 85 1.03 1.07 11.09
C SER A 85 1.79 2.36 11.42
N THR A 86 1.32 3.50 10.91
CA THR A 86 1.87 4.84 11.16
C THR A 86 1.15 5.58 12.29
N SER A 87 0.07 4.99 12.83
CA SER A 87 -0.71 5.54 13.93
C SER A 87 -0.12 5.16 15.30
N SER A 88 -0.12 6.12 16.23
CA SER A 88 0.20 5.90 17.64
C SER A 88 -1.00 5.40 18.45
N ALA A 89 -2.19 5.31 17.86
CA ALA A 89 -3.43 4.96 18.57
C ALA A 89 -3.54 3.46 18.95
N LEU A 90 -2.71 2.59 18.37
CA LEU A 90 -2.72 1.15 18.66
C LEU A 90 -2.14 0.88 20.06
N ARG A 91 -3.01 0.52 21.00
CA ARG A 91 -2.68 0.35 22.43
C ARG A 91 -1.93 -0.94 22.79
N PRO A 92 -2.15 -2.10 22.15
CA PRO A 92 -1.33 -3.28 22.43
C PRO A 92 0.01 -3.19 21.68
N PRO A 93 1.17 -3.24 22.37
CA PRO A 93 2.47 -3.15 21.71
C PRO A 93 2.74 -4.32 20.76
N LEU A 94 2.21 -5.51 21.07
CA LEU A 94 2.30 -6.69 20.20
C LEU A 94 1.50 -6.49 18.91
N LEU A 95 0.27 -5.98 18.99
CA LEU A 95 -0.55 -5.66 17.82
C LEU A 95 0.15 -4.62 16.95
N ARG A 96 0.72 -3.58 17.56
CA ARG A 96 1.49 -2.55 16.84
C ARG A 96 2.70 -3.15 16.12
N ARG A 97 3.42 -4.08 16.73
CA ARG A 97 4.54 -4.79 16.06
C ARG A 97 4.04 -5.63 14.89
N GLY A 98 2.96 -6.40 15.09
CA GLY A 98 2.36 -7.22 14.04
C GLY A 98 1.90 -6.41 12.83
N VAL A 99 1.16 -5.32 13.06
CA VAL A 99 0.70 -4.40 12.00
C VAL A 99 1.88 -3.77 11.26
N ARG A 100 2.95 -3.38 11.96
CA ARG A 100 4.15 -2.83 11.32
C ARG A 100 4.90 -3.88 10.50
N LEU A 101 5.00 -5.11 11.00
CA LEU A 101 5.62 -6.21 10.27
C LEU A 101 4.82 -6.54 9.01
N ALA A 102 3.50 -6.58 9.10
CA ALA A 102 2.62 -6.79 7.95
C ALA A 102 2.76 -5.66 6.91
N ALA A 103 2.84 -4.40 7.34
CA ALA A 103 3.06 -3.27 6.45
C ALA A 103 4.44 -3.32 5.75
N TRP A 104 5.50 -3.73 6.47
CA TRP A 104 6.82 -3.98 5.88
C TRP A 104 6.79 -5.14 4.88
N GLY A 105 6.11 -6.23 5.21
CA GLY A 105 5.90 -7.36 4.32
C GLY A 105 5.18 -6.94 3.03
N GLY A 106 4.08 -6.18 3.14
CA GLY A 106 3.38 -5.64 1.98
C GLY A 106 4.25 -4.72 1.11
N SER A 107 5.05 -3.86 1.73
CA SER A 107 6.03 -3.02 1.01
C SER A 107 7.06 -3.87 0.26
N ALA A 108 7.61 -4.91 0.91
CA ALA A 108 8.57 -5.82 0.30
C ALA A 108 7.96 -6.60 -0.87
N VAL A 109 6.72 -7.08 -0.74
CA VAL A 109 5.99 -7.76 -1.82
C VAL A 109 5.80 -6.84 -3.02
N LEU A 110 5.38 -5.58 -2.82
CA LEU A 110 5.17 -4.63 -3.91
C LEU A 110 6.46 -4.29 -4.66
N ILE A 111 7.55 -4.05 -3.92
CA ILE A 111 8.88 -3.79 -4.52
C ILE A 111 9.39 -5.05 -5.23
N GLY A 112 9.28 -6.21 -4.57
CA GLY A 112 9.68 -7.50 -5.14
C GLY A 112 8.94 -7.79 -6.43
N ARG A 113 7.62 -7.58 -6.48
CA ARG A 113 6.79 -7.71 -7.67
C ARG A 113 7.27 -6.80 -8.81
N ALA A 114 7.62 -5.55 -8.51
CA ALA A 114 8.12 -4.62 -9.51
C ALA A 114 9.47 -5.06 -10.12
N LEU A 115 10.27 -5.84 -9.40
CA LEU A 115 11.56 -6.34 -9.85
C LEU A 115 11.49 -7.74 -10.47
N TYR A 116 10.53 -8.56 -10.03
CA TYR A 116 10.43 -9.97 -10.40
C TYR A 116 10.13 -10.17 -11.89
N PHE A 117 9.26 -9.35 -12.47
CA PHE A 117 8.86 -9.47 -13.88
C PHE A 117 9.83 -8.78 -14.86
N LEU A 118 10.71 -7.91 -14.37
CA LEU A 118 11.64 -7.12 -15.20
C LEU A 118 12.46 -7.97 -16.19
N PRO A 119 13.08 -9.10 -15.79
CA PRO A 119 13.85 -9.92 -16.73
C PRO A 119 13.00 -10.49 -17.86
N GLN A 120 11.79 -10.96 -17.53
CA GLN A 120 10.86 -11.53 -18.53
C GLN A 120 10.37 -10.44 -19.49
N ASP A 121 10.05 -9.26 -18.96
CA ASP A 121 9.55 -8.15 -19.76
C ASP A 121 10.61 -7.54 -20.70
N LEU A 122 11.89 -7.67 -20.36
CA LEU A 122 13.01 -7.12 -21.16
C LEU A 122 13.57 -8.10 -22.22
N THR A 123 13.30 -9.41 -22.09
CA THR A 123 13.96 -10.44 -22.92
C THR A 123 13.02 -11.25 -23.81
N GLY A 124 11.71 -11.23 -23.57
CA GLY A 124 10.71 -11.92 -24.39
C GLY A 124 10.10 -11.05 -25.50
N GLU A 125 9.40 -11.69 -26.45
CA GLU A 125 8.47 -11.01 -27.36
C GLU A 125 7.37 -10.34 -26.52
N PRO A 126 7.28 -9.00 -26.47
CA PRO A 126 6.47 -8.32 -25.46
C PRO A 126 4.98 -8.39 -25.82
N GLY A 127 4.25 -9.22 -25.08
CA GLY A 127 2.79 -9.23 -25.06
C GLY A 127 2.21 -7.90 -24.56
N VAL A 128 0.91 -7.68 -24.74
CA VAL A 128 0.23 -6.46 -24.29
C VAL A 128 0.39 -6.26 -22.77
N PHE A 129 0.32 -7.34 -22.00
CA PHE A 129 0.56 -7.32 -20.56
C PHE A 129 1.95 -6.82 -20.21
N ASN A 130 3.01 -7.37 -20.82
CA ASN A 130 4.40 -6.99 -20.50
C ASN A 130 4.67 -5.50 -20.73
N LYS A 131 4.08 -4.94 -21.80
CA LYS A 131 4.16 -3.50 -22.08
C LYS A 131 3.48 -2.66 -20.99
N LEU A 132 2.29 -3.09 -20.55
CA LEU A 132 1.58 -2.44 -19.45
C LEU A 132 2.28 -2.64 -18.10
N ASP A 133 2.91 -3.79 -17.88
CA ASP A 133 3.64 -4.09 -16.66
C ASP A 133 4.82 -3.14 -16.48
N LEU A 134 5.67 -3.05 -17.50
CA LEU A 134 6.81 -2.12 -17.51
C LEU A 134 6.39 -0.66 -17.43
N ALA A 135 5.36 -0.26 -18.18
CA ALA A 135 4.97 1.14 -18.28
C ALA A 135 4.15 1.64 -17.09
N VAL A 136 3.35 0.77 -16.46
CA VAL A 136 2.33 1.17 -15.48
C VAL A 136 2.44 0.35 -14.19
N TYR A 137 2.34 -0.97 -14.26
CA TYR A 137 2.12 -1.77 -13.04
C TYR A 137 3.36 -1.91 -12.16
N ALA A 138 4.54 -2.14 -12.74
CA ALA A 138 5.80 -2.22 -12.00
C ALA A 138 6.17 -0.86 -11.39
N PRO A 139 6.15 0.28 -12.11
CA PRO A 139 6.36 1.60 -11.52
C PRO A 139 5.38 1.95 -10.40
N LEU A 140 4.09 1.61 -10.57
CA LEU A 140 3.07 1.84 -9.55
C LEU A 140 3.36 1.01 -8.30
N SER A 141 3.66 -0.29 -8.47
CA SER A 141 3.97 -1.19 -7.36
C SER A 141 5.23 -0.75 -6.61
N ALA A 142 6.30 -0.39 -7.32
CA ALA A 142 7.52 0.13 -6.73
C ALA A 142 7.26 1.42 -5.93
N THR A 143 6.52 2.36 -6.52
CA THR A 143 6.19 3.65 -5.88
C THR A 143 5.39 3.45 -4.61
N LEU A 144 4.33 2.63 -4.65
CA LEU A 144 3.53 2.32 -3.45
C LEU A 144 4.40 1.65 -2.38
N GLY A 145 5.21 0.66 -2.76
CA GLY A 145 6.11 -0.04 -1.85
C GLY A 145 7.11 0.91 -1.18
N ILE A 146 7.76 1.80 -1.94
CA ILE A 146 8.71 2.79 -1.43
C ILE A 146 8.03 3.81 -0.50
N CYS A 147 6.85 4.33 -0.86
CA CYS A 147 6.11 5.26 -0.02
C CYS A 147 5.73 4.64 1.33
N ILE A 148 5.28 3.38 1.32
CA ILE A 148 4.95 2.63 2.55
C ILE A 148 6.21 2.48 3.43
N ALA A 149 7.33 2.02 2.85
CA ALA A 149 8.59 1.88 3.57
C ALA A 149 9.06 3.19 4.21
N ASN A 150 8.98 4.30 3.47
CA ASN A 150 9.36 5.62 3.96
C ASN A 150 8.45 6.12 5.08
N GLY A 151 7.14 5.91 4.98
CA GLY A 151 6.19 6.21 6.07
C GLY A 151 6.49 5.44 7.36
N LEU A 152 6.84 4.15 7.22
CA LEU A 152 7.24 3.29 8.35
C LEU A 152 8.56 3.73 8.99
N ARG A 153 9.57 4.11 8.20
CA ARG A 153 10.87 4.60 8.68
C ARG A 153 10.72 5.90 9.46
N ARG A 154 10.01 6.89 8.91
CA ARG A 154 9.75 8.18 9.61
C ARG A 154 9.04 7.97 10.94
N SER A 155 8.01 7.12 10.94
CA SER A 155 7.28 6.76 12.17
C SER A 155 8.15 6.02 13.20
N ALA A 156 9.25 5.37 12.79
CA ALA A 156 10.23 4.78 13.72
C ALA A 156 11.14 5.85 14.33
N HIS A 157 11.67 6.74 13.50
CA HIS A 157 12.57 7.82 13.93
C HIS A 157 11.92 8.73 14.95
N GLU A 158 10.67 9.14 14.71
CA GLU A 158 9.98 10.04 15.64
C GLU A 158 9.74 9.42 17.02
N VAL A 159 9.45 8.11 17.05
CA VAL A 159 9.29 7.38 18.31
C VAL A 159 10.62 7.32 19.06
N ALA A 160 11.74 7.09 18.36
CA ALA A 160 13.06 7.10 18.99
C ALA A 160 13.44 8.48 19.54
N THR A 161 13.17 9.56 18.79
CA THR A 161 13.45 10.93 19.26
C THR A 161 12.61 11.32 20.47
N ALA A 162 11.35 10.90 20.52
CA ALA A 162 10.47 11.18 21.66
C ALA A 162 10.94 10.44 22.94
N SER A 163 11.51 9.24 22.80
CA SER A 163 12.04 8.46 23.93
C SER A 163 13.32 9.05 24.54
N HIS A 164 14.15 9.75 23.76
CA HIS A 164 15.37 10.39 24.28
C HIS A 164 15.11 11.74 24.96
N ALA A 165 13.99 12.39 24.63
CA ALA A 165 13.62 13.68 25.20
C ALA A 165 12.82 13.57 26.51
N ALA A 166 12.43 12.35 26.90
CA ALA A 166 11.64 12.05 28.10
C ALA A 166 12.53 11.50 29.21
#